data_AF-A0A9W8WQL3-F1
#
_entry.id   AF-A0A9W8WQL3-F1
#
_cell.length_a   1.000
_cell.length_b   1.000
_cell.length_c   1.000
_cell.angle_alpha   90.00
_cell.angle_beta   90.00
_cell.angle_gamma   90.00
#
_symmetry.space_group_name_H-M   'P 1'
#
loop_
_entity.id
_entity.type
_entity.pdbx_description
1 polymer ?
#
loop_
_entity_poly.entity_id
_entity_poly.type
_entity_poly.pdbx_seq_one_letter_code
_entity_poly.pdbx_strand_id
1 'polypeptide(L)'
;MNGTPGASMPPAAGPGNADSYIIGKNTRPANPTPLSAPQEQQVRDLYYKNVRAKCADEIEAFASCALGRTLTMIYACRAPRLAMNSCMLQYQNQDELDKARSEWFALAEERRAARQAHKRKLEEARGKHKEWWNLDDSGRLMGRKAEEGGEGAIRREENKVDSSGVRRGGVWGGT
;
A
#
# COMPACT_ATOMS: atom_id res chain seq x y z
N MET A 1 -8.72 54.90 15.35
CA MET A 1 -8.01 54.81 14.06
C MET A 1 -6.64 54.26 14.36
N ASN A 2 -6.37 53.00 14.03
CA ASN A 2 -5.02 52.42 13.88
C ASN A 2 -5.20 51.05 13.23
N GLY A 3 -5.01 51.02 11.91
CA GLY A 3 -5.14 49.85 11.06
C GLY A 3 -3.90 48.97 11.11
N THR A 4 -4.11 47.67 11.17
CA THR A 4 -3.12 46.61 10.99
C THR A 4 -2.65 46.54 9.52
N PRO A 5 -1.34 46.40 9.23
CA PRO A 5 -0.88 46.11 7.89
C PRO A 5 -1.15 44.62 7.55
N GLY A 6 -1.98 44.40 6.54
CA GLY A 6 -2.33 43.07 6.02
C GLY A 6 -1.13 42.36 5.40
N ALA A 7 -1.01 41.07 5.72
CA ALA A 7 -0.03 40.15 5.17
C ALA A 7 -0.20 40.00 3.65
N SER A 8 0.89 40.22 2.91
CA SER A 8 1.02 39.87 1.51
C SER A 8 1.05 38.35 1.34
N MET A 9 0.09 37.80 0.60
CA MET A 9 0.10 36.40 0.17
C MET A 9 1.19 36.19 -0.90
N PRO A 10 2.02 35.13 -0.83
CA PRO A 10 2.93 34.80 -1.92
C PRO A 10 2.18 34.18 -3.12
N PRO A 11 2.66 34.40 -4.36
CA PRO A 11 1.97 34.00 -5.58
C PRO A 11 1.99 32.48 -5.82
N ALA A 12 0.93 31.99 -6.45
CA ALA A 12 0.73 30.61 -6.85
C ALA A 12 1.81 30.13 -7.82
N ALA A 13 2.61 29.14 -7.39
CA ALA A 13 3.55 28.43 -8.26
C ALA A 13 2.81 27.33 -9.05
N GLY A 14 3.03 27.30 -10.37
CA GLY A 14 2.42 26.39 -11.32
C GLY A 14 2.87 24.92 -11.20
N PRO A 15 2.39 24.03 -12.10
CA PRO A 15 2.53 22.59 -11.95
C PRO A 15 3.91 22.12 -12.42
N GLY A 16 4.80 21.85 -11.47
CA GLY A 16 6.15 21.36 -11.75
C GLY A 16 6.57 20.30 -10.73
N ASN A 17 6.40 19.04 -11.13
CA ASN A 17 7.17 17.85 -10.73
C ASN A 17 7.65 17.76 -9.26
N ALA A 18 6.78 17.24 -8.37
CA ALA A 18 7.05 17.06 -6.94
C ALA A 18 7.97 15.86 -6.60
N ASP A 19 8.49 15.12 -7.59
CA ASP A 19 9.13 13.82 -7.35
C ASP A 19 10.67 13.86 -7.32
N SER A 20 11.31 15.03 -7.40
CA SER A 20 12.78 15.13 -7.45
C SER A 20 13.36 16.14 -6.46
N TYR A 21 13.05 16.01 -5.19
CA TYR A 21 13.98 16.43 -4.14
C TYR A 21 13.92 15.43 -2.99
N ILE A 22 15.00 15.34 -2.22
CA ILE A 22 15.26 14.46 -1.07
C ILE A 22 16.00 13.15 -1.42
N ILE A 23 17.23 13.28 -1.90
CA ILE A 23 18.32 12.37 -1.55
C ILE A 23 19.38 13.22 -0.86
N GLY A 24 19.10 13.59 0.39
CA GLY A 24 20.03 14.27 1.28
C GLY A 24 20.47 13.29 2.37
N LYS A 25 21.71 12.81 2.29
CA LYS A 25 22.35 11.99 3.32
C LYS A 25 22.60 12.88 4.54
N ASN A 26 21.73 12.83 5.55
CA ASN A 26 21.97 13.48 6.83
C ASN A 26 21.57 12.53 7.97
N THR A 27 22.55 12.14 8.78
CA THR A 27 22.44 11.09 9.80
C THR A 27 21.66 11.51 11.06
N ARG A 28 21.07 12.71 11.08
CA ARG A 28 19.93 13.15 11.93
C ARG A 28 19.81 14.69 11.83
N PRO A 29 18.90 15.26 11.02
CA PRO A 29 18.59 16.67 11.13
C PRO A 29 17.68 16.90 12.34
N ALA A 30 18.10 17.78 13.25
CA ALA A 30 17.35 18.23 14.43
C ALA A 30 16.09 19.07 14.08
N ASN A 31 15.80 19.24 12.80
CA ASN A 31 14.56 19.82 12.31
C ASN A 31 14.14 19.01 11.08
N PRO A 32 13.17 18.08 11.21
CA PRO A 32 12.82 17.18 10.13
C PRO A 32 12.15 17.95 8.98
N THR A 33 12.45 17.55 7.75
CA THR A 33 11.67 17.94 6.57
C THR A 33 10.19 17.78 6.88
N PRO A 34 9.33 18.77 6.57
CA PRO A 34 7.90 18.68 6.89
C PRO A 34 7.33 17.44 6.20
N LEU A 35 6.88 16.48 7.00
CA LEU A 35 6.21 15.29 6.49
C LEU A 35 4.84 15.72 5.95
N SER A 36 4.40 15.10 4.87
CA SER A 36 3.02 15.26 4.43
C SER A 36 2.06 14.74 5.50
N ALA A 37 0.86 15.32 5.59
CA ALA A 37 -0.18 14.90 6.55
C ALA A 37 -0.39 13.37 6.65
N PRO A 38 -0.46 12.58 5.56
CA PRO A 38 -0.60 11.12 5.68
C PRO A 38 0.66 10.42 6.24
N GLN A 39 1.85 10.98 6.03
CA GLN A 39 3.08 10.42 6.59
C GLN A 39 3.18 10.68 8.10
N GLU A 40 2.75 11.86 8.55
CA GLU A 40 2.67 12.17 9.99
C GLU A 40 1.68 11.25 10.71
N GLN A 41 0.57 10.89 10.06
CA GLN A 41 -0.36 9.92 10.63
C GLN A 41 0.30 8.55 10.82
N GLN A 42 1.09 8.07 9.84
CA GLN A 42 1.82 6.80 9.98
C GLN A 42 2.85 6.83 11.12
N VAL A 43 3.52 7.97 11.32
CA VAL A 43 4.43 8.16 12.45
C VAL A 43 3.66 8.11 13.76
N ARG A 44 2.50 8.78 13.85
CA ARG A 44 1.63 8.73 15.04
C ARG A 44 1.15 7.32 15.33
N ASP A 45 0.83 6.53 14.31
CA ASP A 45 0.43 5.14 14.47
C ASP A 45 1.57 4.27 15.03
N LEU A 46 2.82 4.48 14.57
CA LEU A 46 4.00 3.83 15.14
C LEU A 46 4.25 4.27 16.59
N TYR A 47 4.14 5.57 16.86
CA TYR A 47 4.24 6.12 18.21
C TYR A 47 3.24 5.46 19.16
N TYR A 48 1.96 5.38 18.79
CA TYR A 48 0.95 4.72 19.63
C TYR A 48 1.20 3.22 19.79
N LYS A 49 1.74 2.52 18.78
CA LYS A 49 2.14 1.11 18.92
C LYS A 49 3.26 0.96 19.94
N ASN A 50 4.28 1.81 19.88
CA ASN A 50 5.42 1.77 20.80
C ASN A 50 5.00 2.09 22.24
N VAL A 51 4.13 3.09 22.44
CA VAL A 51 3.59 3.43 23.78
C VAL A 51 2.76 2.27 24.34
N ARG A 52 1.88 1.66 23.52
CA ARG A 52 1.09 0.49 23.95
C ARG A 52 1.97 -0.71 24.31
N ALA A 53 3.08 -0.91 23.60
CA ALA A 53 4.03 -1.98 23.93
C ALA A 53 4.70 -1.76 25.29
N LYS A 54 5.00 -0.51 25.66
CA LYS A 54 5.57 -0.16 26.97
C LYS A 54 4.56 -0.27 28.11
N CYS A 55 3.29 0.05 27.85
CA CYS A 55 2.21 -0.03 28.82
C CYS A 55 1.39 -1.33 28.73
N ALA A 56 1.97 -2.41 28.21
CA ALA A 56 1.25 -3.66 27.94
C ALA A 56 0.60 -4.26 29.20
N ASP A 57 1.34 -4.27 30.31
CA ASP A 57 0.88 -4.85 31.59
C ASP A 57 -0.37 -4.14 32.13
N GLU A 58 -0.38 -2.80 32.07
CA GLU A 58 -1.52 -1.98 32.53
C GLU A 58 -2.73 -2.12 31.60
N ILE A 59 -2.49 -2.29 30.29
CA ILE A 59 -3.54 -2.53 29.30
C ILE A 59 -4.16 -3.91 29.52
N GLU A 60 -3.36 -4.92 29.84
CA GLU A 60 -3.83 -6.28 30.15
C GLU A 60 -4.64 -6.31 31.46
N ALA A 61 -4.19 -5.60 32.49
CA ALA A 61 -4.94 -5.45 33.74
C ALA A 61 -6.30 -4.77 33.52
N PHE A 62 -6.37 -3.76 32.63
CA PHE A 62 -7.63 -3.15 32.24
C PHE A 62 -8.50 -4.10 31.40
N ALA A 63 -7.90 -4.81 30.43
CA ALA A 63 -8.61 -5.75 29.58
C ALA A 63 -9.23 -6.90 30.39
N SER A 64 -8.46 -7.51 31.29
CA SER A 64 -8.95 -8.59 32.17
C SER A 64 -10.12 -8.15 33.04
N CYS A 65 -10.11 -6.92 33.56
CA CYS A 65 -11.26 -6.36 34.28
C CYS A 65 -12.49 -6.14 33.37
N ALA A 66 -12.26 -5.77 32.11
CA ALA A 66 -13.30 -5.46 31.12
C ALA A 66 -13.94 -6.70 30.47
N LEU A 67 -13.30 -7.88 30.51
CA LEU A 67 -13.71 -9.15 29.87
C LEU A 67 -15.00 -9.80 30.44
N GLY A 68 -16.06 -9.02 30.63
CA GLY A 68 -17.34 -9.49 31.19
C GLY A 68 -18.20 -8.37 31.77
N ARG A 69 -17.72 -7.12 31.71
CA ARG A 69 -18.44 -5.94 32.19
C ARG A 69 -18.61 -5.00 31.01
N THR A 70 -19.76 -5.02 30.35
CA THR A 70 -20.04 -4.13 29.20
C THR A 70 -20.57 -2.78 29.66
N LEU A 71 -21.51 -2.77 30.61
CA LEU A 71 -22.19 -1.56 31.07
C LEU A 71 -21.55 -0.95 32.33
N THR A 72 -21.09 -1.77 33.26
CA THR A 72 -20.55 -1.32 34.56
C THR A 72 -19.03 -1.12 34.56
N MET A 73 -18.36 -1.30 33.42
CA MET A 73 -16.90 -1.21 33.27
C MET A 73 -16.32 0.12 33.80
N ILE A 74 -16.98 1.24 33.48
CA ILE A 74 -16.50 2.58 33.79
C ILE A 74 -16.32 2.78 35.31
N TYR A 75 -17.20 2.17 36.10
CA TYR A 75 -17.20 2.24 37.56
C TYR A 75 -16.37 1.11 38.18
N ALA A 76 -16.61 -0.13 37.75
CA ALA A 76 -15.97 -1.33 38.32
C ALA A 76 -14.46 -1.42 37.99
N CYS A 77 -14.05 -0.97 36.81
CA CYS A 77 -12.66 -1.00 36.34
C CYS A 77 -11.99 0.38 36.40
N ARG A 78 -12.44 1.27 37.28
CA ARG A 78 -11.90 2.63 37.40
C ARG A 78 -10.42 2.64 37.77
N ALA A 79 -10.00 1.78 38.69
CA ALA A 79 -8.60 1.70 39.13
C ALA A 79 -7.64 1.28 37.99
N PRO A 80 -7.81 0.14 37.30
CA PRO A 80 -6.92 -0.23 36.19
C PRO A 80 -7.00 0.75 35.02
N ARG A 81 -8.17 1.39 34.78
CA ARG A 81 -8.29 2.46 33.76
C ARG A 81 -7.40 3.66 34.08
N LEU A 82 -7.34 4.08 35.35
CA LEU A 82 -6.49 5.20 35.78
C LEU A 82 -5.01 4.83 35.70
N ALA A 83 -4.64 3.61 36.09
CA ALA A 83 -3.26 3.12 36.00
C ALA A 83 -2.77 3.10 34.54
N MET A 84 -3.55 2.50 33.63
CA MET A 84 -3.27 2.51 32.19
C MET A 84 -3.11 3.93 31.62
N ASN A 85 -4.03 4.83 31.95
CA ASN A 85 -3.95 6.22 31.50
C ASN A 85 -2.72 6.95 32.04
N SER A 86 -2.35 6.68 33.30
CA SER A 86 -1.15 7.26 33.90
C SER A 86 0.13 6.81 33.18
N CYS A 87 0.23 5.52 32.82
CA CYS A 87 1.34 5.00 32.04
C CYS A 87 1.41 5.65 30.64
N MET A 88 0.29 5.74 29.93
CA MET A 88 0.28 6.36 28.61
C MET A 88 0.65 7.85 28.64
N LEU A 89 0.26 8.58 29.69
CA LEU A 89 0.64 9.99 29.88
C LEU A 89 2.14 10.16 30.12
N GLN A 90 2.81 9.23 30.81
CA GLN A 90 4.26 9.30 31.04
C GLN A 90 5.08 9.25 29.74
N TYR A 91 4.55 8.63 28.69
CA TYR A 91 5.18 8.54 27.38
C TYR A 91 4.67 9.56 26.37
N GLN A 92 3.87 10.55 26.79
CA GLN A 92 3.49 11.72 25.98
C GLN A 92 4.61 12.76 25.89
N ASN A 93 5.81 12.32 25.50
CA ASN A 93 6.96 13.21 25.32
C ASN A 93 7.25 13.40 23.83
N GLN A 94 7.69 14.60 23.46
CA GLN A 94 8.15 14.88 22.08
C GLN A 94 9.33 13.96 21.69
N ASP A 95 10.18 13.61 22.65
CA ASP A 95 11.30 12.68 22.43
C ASP A 95 10.85 11.31 21.92
N GLU A 96 9.72 10.80 22.40
CA GLU A 96 9.17 9.52 21.96
C GLU A 96 8.56 9.62 20.55
N LEU A 97 8.00 10.78 20.20
CA LEU A 97 7.52 11.05 18.85
C LEU A 97 8.70 11.16 17.87
N ASP A 98 9.81 11.78 18.27
CA ASP A 98 11.01 11.89 17.44
C ASP A 98 11.73 10.55 17.27
N LYS A 99 11.74 9.69 18.29
CA LYS A 99 12.16 8.29 18.15
C LYS A 99 11.31 7.57 17.11
N ALA A 100 9.97 7.66 17.21
CA ALA A 100 9.06 7.05 16.24
C ALA A 100 9.24 7.60 14.82
N ARG A 101 9.56 8.90 14.66
CA ARG A 101 9.96 9.47 13.35
C ARG A 101 11.22 8.80 12.82
N SER A 102 12.26 8.69 13.64
CA SER A 102 13.52 8.08 13.22
C SER A 102 13.37 6.61 12.83
N GLU A 103 12.55 5.86 13.56
CA GLU A 103 12.17 4.49 13.23
C GLU A 103 11.36 4.43 11.92
N TRP A 104 10.42 5.35 11.72
CA TRP A 104 9.64 5.41 10.48
C TRP A 104 10.53 5.64 9.26
N PHE A 105 11.55 6.49 9.37
CA PHE A 105 12.54 6.71 8.32
C PHE A 105 13.45 5.50 8.11
N ALA A 106 13.91 4.83 9.17
CA ALA A 106 14.69 3.59 9.05
C ALA A 106 13.90 2.50 8.31
N LEU A 107 12.64 2.31 8.69
CA LEU A 107 11.72 1.39 8.02
C LEU A 107 11.35 1.85 6.60
N ALA A 108 11.53 3.12 6.23
CA ALA A 108 11.21 3.61 4.90
C ALA A 108 12.11 3.00 3.82
N GLU A 109 13.41 2.85 4.13
CA GLU A 109 14.35 2.17 3.24
C GLU A 109 14.02 0.68 3.13
N GLU A 110 13.64 0.02 4.23
CA GLU A 110 13.18 -1.36 4.21
C GLU A 110 11.91 -1.54 3.36
N ARG A 111 10.93 -0.64 3.50
CA ARG A 111 9.72 -0.63 2.66
C ARG A 111 10.07 -0.41 1.19
N ARG A 112 11.06 0.43 0.89
CA ARG A 112 11.53 0.65 -0.49
C ARG A 112 12.20 -0.61 -1.05
N ALA A 113 13.06 -1.26 -0.28
CA ALA A 113 13.72 -2.51 -0.65
C ALA A 113 12.70 -3.63 -0.86
N ALA A 114 11.72 -3.78 0.03
CA ALA A 114 10.64 -4.76 -0.08
C ALA A 114 9.80 -4.55 -1.35
N ARG A 115 9.45 -3.30 -1.69
CA ARG A 115 8.75 -2.99 -2.95
C ARG A 115 9.58 -3.35 -4.18
N GLN A 116 10.87 -3.08 -4.17
CA GLN A 116 11.76 -3.46 -5.28
C GLN A 116 11.90 -4.98 -5.41
N ALA A 117 12.08 -5.68 -4.29
CA ALA A 117 12.15 -7.15 -4.26
C ALA A 117 10.85 -7.78 -4.76
N HIS A 118 9.70 -7.24 -4.36
CA HIS A 118 8.39 -7.72 -4.84
C HIS A 118 8.21 -7.50 -6.35
N LYS A 119 8.62 -6.33 -6.88
CA LYS A 119 8.61 -6.07 -8.33
C LYS A 119 9.49 -7.05 -9.10
N ARG A 120 10.70 -7.34 -8.60
CA ARG A 120 11.59 -8.35 -9.21
C ARG A 120 10.96 -9.74 -9.24
N LYS A 121 10.32 -10.16 -8.14
CA LYS A 121 9.60 -11.45 -8.08
C LYS A 121 8.43 -11.51 -9.07
N LEU A 122 7.70 -10.41 -9.25
CA LEU A 122 6.62 -10.31 -10.25
C LEU A 122 7.15 -10.40 -11.69
N GLU A 123 8.27 -9.74 -11.99
CA GLU A 123 8.90 -9.82 -13.31
C GLU A 123 9.43 -11.23 -13.61
N GLU A 124 10.07 -11.88 -12.64
CA GLU A 124 10.50 -13.26 -12.74
C GLU A 124 9.32 -14.22 -12.93
N ALA A 125 8.23 -14.03 -12.16
CA ALA A 125 7.00 -14.80 -12.30
C ALA A 125 6.37 -14.59 -13.69
N ARG A 126 6.37 -13.35 -14.21
CA ARG A 126 5.91 -13.04 -15.57
C ARG A 126 6.79 -13.72 -16.63
N GLY A 127 8.11 -13.75 -16.44
CA GLY A 127 9.06 -14.45 -17.30
C GLY A 127 8.82 -15.95 -17.34
N LYS A 128 8.74 -16.59 -16.17
CA LYS A 128 8.42 -18.02 -16.03
C LYS A 128 7.06 -18.36 -16.62
N HIS A 129 6.06 -17.50 -16.42
CA HIS A 129 4.75 -17.67 -17.03
C HIS A 129 4.82 -17.58 -18.56
N LYS A 130 5.61 -16.66 -19.10
CA LYS A 130 5.82 -16.55 -20.55
C LYS A 130 6.48 -17.81 -21.12
N GLU A 131 7.50 -18.33 -20.45
CA GLU A 131 8.21 -19.55 -20.84
C GLU A 131 7.31 -20.79 -20.73
N TRP A 132 6.64 -20.97 -19.60
CA TRP A 132 5.75 -22.12 -19.37
C TRP A 132 4.61 -22.20 -20.40
N TRP A 133 4.09 -21.05 -20.85
CA TRP A 133 3.05 -20.99 -21.87
C TRP A 133 3.58 -20.80 -23.30
N ASN A 134 4.90 -20.80 -23.55
CA ASN A 134 5.48 -20.51 -24.87
C ASN A 134 4.89 -19.24 -25.53
N LEU A 135 4.72 -18.16 -24.74
CA LEU A 135 4.19 -16.89 -25.23
C LEU A 135 5.26 -16.08 -25.97
N ASP A 136 4.92 -15.49 -27.10
CA ASP A 136 5.77 -14.50 -27.79
C ASP A 136 5.81 -13.15 -27.03
N ASP A 137 6.65 -12.20 -27.46
CA ASP A 137 6.72 -10.85 -26.86
C ASP A 137 5.38 -10.09 -26.89
N SER A 138 4.45 -10.51 -27.76
CA SER A 138 3.10 -9.95 -27.88
C SER A 138 2.04 -10.69 -27.06
N GLY A 139 2.43 -11.71 -26.30
CA GLY A 139 1.54 -12.51 -25.46
C GLY A 139 0.67 -13.52 -26.22
N ARG A 140 1.03 -13.89 -27.46
CA ARG A 140 0.36 -14.97 -28.21
C ARG A 140 1.07 -16.29 -27.99
N LEU A 141 0.28 -17.36 -27.85
CA LEU A 141 0.78 -18.73 -27.77
C LEU A 141 1.48 -19.10 -29.09
N MET A 142 2.78 -19.37 -29.05
CA MET A 142 3.49 -20.00 -30.17
C MET A 142 3.05 -21.46 -30.26
N GLY A 143 1.98 -21.71 -31.02
CA GLY A 143 1.46 -23.05 -31.27
C GLY A 143 0.37 -23.03 -32.32
N ARG A 144 -0.67 -22.20 -32.10
CA ARG A 144 -1.79 -22.13 -33.08
C ARG A 144 -1.38 -21.50 -34.42
N LYS A 145 -0.44 -20.54 -34.42
CA LYS A 145 0.12 -19.98 -35.67
C LYS A 145 1.14 -20.88 -36.38
N ALA A 146 1.77 -21.82 -35.67
CA ALA A 146 2.63 -22.83 -36.29
C ALA A 146 1.80 -23.92 -36.95
N GLU A 147 0.65 -24.28 -36.36
CA GLU A 147 -0.34 -25.17 -36.99
C GLU A 147 -1.10 -24.51 -38.16
N GLU A 148 -1.32 -23.19 -38.13
CA GLU A 148 -1.90 -22.46 -39.28
C GLU A 148 -0.96 -22.36 -40.49
N GLY A 149 0.36 -22.59 -40.30
CA GLY A 149 1.36 -22.55 -41.37
C GLY A 149 1.77 -23.91 -41.95
N GLY A 150 1.31 -25.03 -41.39
CA GLY A 150 1.70 -26.37 -41.82
C GLY A 150 0.50 -27.18 -42.30
N GLU A 151 0.32 -27.27 -43.63
CA GLU A 151 -0.43 -28.25 -44.46
C GLU A 151 -1.84 -28.75 -44.05
N GLY A 152 -2.33 -28.54 -42.84
CA GLY A 152 -3.61 -29.03 -42.32
C GLY A 152 -4.74 -27.99 -42.33
N ALA A 153 -4.42 -26.69 -42.42
CA ALA A 153 -5.42 -25.62 -42.45
C ALA A 153 -6.16 -25.54 -43.79
N ILE A 154 -5.50 -25.88 -44.91
CA ILE A 154 -6.12 -25.87 -46.24
C ILE A 154 -7.22 -26.93 -46.35
N ARG A 155 -7.08 -28.09 -45.67
CA ARG A 155 -8.05 -29.19 -45.73
C ARG A 155 -9.36 -28.91 -44.98
N ARG A 156 -9.39 -27.97 -44.02
CA ARG A 156 -10.62 -27.67 -43.25
C ARG A 156 -11.54 -26.67 -43.96
N GLU A 157 -11.01 -25.83 -44.84
CA GLU A 157 -11.82 -24.84 -45.56
C GLU A 157 -12.52 -25.44 -46.80
N GLU A 158 -11.96 -26.47 -47.43
CA GLU A 158 -12.60 -27.17 -48.56
C GLU A 158 -13.85 -27.99 -48.17
N ASN A 159 -14.05 -28.31 -46.90
CA ASN A 159 -15.15 -29.19 -46.45
C ASN A 159 -16.29 -28.44 -45.74
N LYS A 160 -16.45 -27.13 -45.99
CA LYS A 160 -17.60 -26.34 -45.51
C LYS A 160 -18.48 -25.83 -46.64
N VAL A 161 -18.68 -26.68 -47.64
CA VAL A 161 -19.68 -26.49 -48.68
C VAL A 161 -20.39 -27.83 -48.89
N ASP A 162 -21.59 -27.97 -48.34
CA ASP A 162 -22.48 -29.06 -48.74
C ASP A 162 -22.79 -28.87 -50.24
N SER A 163 -23.15 -29.93 -50.97
CA SER A 163 -23.32 -29.97 -52.44
C SER A 163 -24.34 -28.97 -53.05
N SER A 164 -24.92 -28.09 -52.24
CA SER A 164 -25.84 -27.01 -52.61
C SER A 164 -25.30 -25.58 -52.36
N GLY A 165 -24.04 -25.39 -51.95
CA GLY A 165 -23.35 -24.09 -52.10
C GLY A 165 -23.68 -22.95 -51.11
N VAL A 166 -24.17 -23.19 -49.88
CA VAL A 166 -24.54 -22.09 -48.95
C VAL A 166 -23.83 -22.17 -47.58
N ARG A 167 -23.16 -21.07 -47.18
CA ARG A 167 -22.53 -20.91 -45.85
C ARG A 167 -23.58 -20.52 -44.79
N ARG A 168 -23.90 -21.40 -43.83
CA ARG A 168 -24.71 -21.01 -42.66
C ARG A 168 -23.86 -20.19 -41.67
N GLY A 169 -24.11 -18.88 -41.62
CA GLY A 169 -23.66 -18.00 -40.55
C GLY A 169 -24.42 -18.30 -39.25
N GLY A 170 -23.70 -18.48 -38.15
CA GLY A 170 -24.29 -18.77 -36.84
C GLY A 170 -24.88 -17.53 -36.21
N VAL A 171 -26.19 -17.54 -35.98
CA VAL A 171 -26.91 -16.65 -35.05
C VAL A 171 -26.82 -17.28 -33.67
N TRP A 172 -26.18 -16.62 -32.71
CA TRP A 172 -26.50 -16.76 -31.28
C TRP A 172 -26.24 -15.43 -30.59
N GLY A 173 -27.29 -14.61 -30.52
CA GLY A 173 -27.49 -13.60 -29.50
C GLY A 173 -28.82 -13.91 -28.82
N GLY A 174 -28.83 -13.95 -27.49
CA GLY A 174 -30.05 -14.13 -26.72
C GLY A 174 -29.81 -14.60 -25.29
N THR A 175 -29.93 -13.64 -24.36
CA THR A 175 -30.63 -13.70 -23.06
C THR A 175 -30.45 -14.90 -22.15
#